data_AF-A0A0N1G0W8-F1
#
_entry.id   AF-A0A0N1G0W8-F1
#
_cell.length_a   1.000
_cell.length_b   1.000
_cell.length_c   1.000
_cell.angle_alpha   90.00
_cell.angle_beta   90.00
_cell.angle_gamma   90.00
#
_symmetry.space_group_name_H-M   'P 1'
#
loop_
_entity.id
_entity.type
_entity.pdbx_description
1 polymer ?
#
loop_
_entity_poly.entity_id
_entity_poly.type
_entity_poly.pdbx_seq_one_letter_code
_entity_poly.pdbx_strand_id
1 'polypeptide(L)'
;MNTKALVVAGAAVATVAVGGGAVTYAFSGTQSTTELDRYSAVSVDGHKALSGTVVAGRIQSKYHPLPWVGTAAKTVHCPVLPAAAGTTITCTGSSGHGKALSIPVNVVKVDATSVTWKFQR
;
A
#
# COMPACT_ATOMS: atom_id res chain seq x y z
N MET A 1 -30.44 36.67 -7.79
CA MET A 1 -31.42 36.15 -6.80
C MET A 1 -31.89 34.80 -7.30
N ASN A 2 -31.25 33.72 -6.85
CA ASN A 2 -31.62 32.93 -5.67
C ASN A 2 -32.80 31.99 -5.92
N THR A 3 -32.48 30.71 -6.13
CA THR A 3 -33.30 29.59 -5.68
C THR A 3 -32.35 28.56 -5.08
N LYS A 4 -32.25 28.57 -3.75
CA LYS A 4 -31.63 27.49 -2.99
C LYS A 4 -32.63 26.93 -1.98
N ALA A 5 -32.57 25.60 -1.94
CA ALA A 5 -32.97 24.68 -0.88
C ALA A 5 -34.46 24.35 -0.75
N LEU A 6 -34.79 23.10 -1.09
CA LEU A 6 -35.39 22.24 -0.08
C LEU A 6 -34.76 20.85 -0.14
N VAL A 7 -34.27 20.43 1.02
CA VAL A 7 -33.69 19.12 1.31
C VAL A 7 -34.82 18.12 1.47
N VAL A 8 -34.72 16.95 0.85
CA VAL A 8 -35.43 15.75 1.33
C VAL A 8 -34.40 14.65 1.53
N ALA A 9 -34.23 14.31 2.79
CA ALA A 9 -33.47 13.17 3.28
C ALA A 9 -34.14 11.87 2.82
N GLY A 10 -33.35 10.97 2.27
CA GLY A 10 -33.73 9.60 1.98
C GLY A 10 -32.48 8.74 2.06
N ALA A 11 -32.35 7.98 3.15
CA ALA A 11 -31.26 7.04 3.35
C ALA A 11 -31.32 5.95 2.28
N ALA A 12 -30.47 6.08 1.26
CA ALA A 12 -30.10 4.97 0.39
C ALA A 12 -28.75 4.45 0.88
N VAL A 13 -28.75 3.21 1.36
CA VAL A 13 -27.54 2.45 1.66
C VAL A 13 -26.75 2.38 0.37
N ALA A 14 -25.76 3.27 0.21
CA ALA A 14 -24.87 3.23 -0.93
C ALA A 14 -24.02 1.99 -0.77
N THR A 15 -24.40 0.93 -1.49
CA THR A 15 -23.50 -0.16 -1.85
C THR A 15 -22.19 0.47 -2.31
N VAL A 16 -21.14 0.35 -1.51
CA VAL A 16 -19.82 0.86 -1.88
C VAL A 16 -19.44 0.10 -3.13
N ALA A 17 -19.43 0.85 -4.23
CA ALA A 17 -19.15 0.34 -5.55
C ALA A 17 -17.85 -0.46 -5.52
N VAL A 18 -17.91 -1.67 -6.06
CA VAL A 18 -16.77 -2.41 -6.59
C VAL A 18 -16.22 -1.57 -7.75
N GLY A 19 -15.48 -0.52 -7.40
CA GLY A 19 -14.93 0.48 -8.29
C GLY A 19 -13.42 0.48 -8.14
N GLY A 20 -12.77 -0.42 -8.86
CA GLY A 20 -11.30 -0.47 -8.97
C GLY A 20 -10.87 -0.53 -10.43
N GLY A 21 -11.62 0.12 -11.32
CA GLY A 21 -11.23 0.29 -12.71
C GLY A 21 -10.06 1.29 -12.83
N ALA A 22 -8.99 0.84 -13.49
CA ALA A 22 -7.92 1.61 -14.11
C ALA A 22 -6.91 2.33 -13.20
N VAL A 23 -5.78 1.65 -12.92
CA VAL A 23 -4.44 2.23 -13.15
C VAL A 23 -3.47 1.10 -13.55
N THR A 24 -3.63 0.53 -14.75
CA THR A 24 -2.62 -0.36 -15.36
C THR A 24 -1.54 0.50 -16.01
N TYR A 25 -0.88 1.35 -15.23
CA TYR A 25 0.27 2.12 -15.68
C TYR A 25 1.53 1.52 -15.05
N ALA A 26 2.31 0.77 -15.83
CA ALA A 26 3.76 0.56 -15.66
C ALA A 26 4.36 0.41 -14.23
N PHE A 27 3.76 -0.39 -13.34
CA PHE A 27 4.31 -0.67 -11.99
C PHE A 27 4.86 -2.08 -11.78
N SER A 28 5.08 -2.86 -12.85
CA SER A 28 5.51 -4.28 -12.75
C SER A 28 6.79 -4.51 -11.94
N GLY A 29 7.61 -3.48 -11.69
CA GLY A 29 8.80 -3.55 -10.83
C GLY A 29 8.57 -3.29 -9.34
N THR A 30 7.50 -2.58 -8.96
CA THR A 30 7.21 -2.18 -7.55
C THR A 30 5.95 -2.82 -6.98
N GLN A 31 5.24 -3.62 -7.77
CA GLN A 31 4.19 -4.51 -7.29
C GLN A 31 4.79 -5.83 -6.77
N SER A 32 4.19 -6.40 -5.73
CA SER A 32 4.52 -7.73 -5.23
C SER A 32 3.26 -8.42 -4.70
N THR A 33 3.14 -9.71 -5.03
CA THR A 33 2.16 -10.61 -4.43
C THR A 33 2.89 -11.42 -3.37
N THR A 34 2.34 -11.48 -2.17
CA THR A 34 2.92 -12.18 -1.04
C THR A 34 1.86 -13.07 -0.42
N GLU A 35 2.21 -14.32 -0.17
CA GLU A 35 1.33 -15.22 0.56
C GLU A 35 1.17 -14.74 2.01
N LEU A 36 0.03 -15.02 2.61
CA LEU A 36 -0.30 -14.70 3.99
C LEU A 36 -0.13 -15.96 4.85
N ASP A 37 1.11 -16.44 4.91
CA ASP A 37 1.54 -17.62 5.65
C ASP A 37 2.16 -17.27 7.01
N ARG A 38 2.61 -18.27 7.76
CA ARG A 38 3.16 -18.12 9.13
C ARG A 38 4.47 -17.30 9.22
N TYR A 39 5.18 -17.11 8.12
CA TYR A 39 6.45 -16.38 8.03
C TYR A 39 6.27 -14.94 7.54
N SER A 40 5.20 -14.70 6.78
CA SER A 40 4.94 -13.41 6.15
C SER A 40 3.78 -12.63 6.78
N ALA A 41 2.80 -13.32 7.34
CA ALA A 41 1.62 -12.71 7.93
C ALA A 41 1.75 -12.57 9.45
N VAL A 42 1.12 -11.52 9.96
CA VAL A 42 0.85 -11.27 11.38
C VAL A 42 -0.65 -11.02 11.54
N SER A 43 -1.18 -11.29 12.73
CA SER A 43 -2.57 -10.96 13.05
C SER A 43 -2.61 -9.70 13.89
N VAL A 44 -3.41 -8.72 13.46
CA VAL A 44 -3.66 -7.46 14.17
C VAL A 44 -5.17 -7.36 14.35
N ASP A 45 -5.63 -7.26 15.60
CA ASP A 45 -7.06 -7.21 15.94
C ASP A 45 -7.89 -8.33 15.30
N GLY A 46 -7.35 -9.55 15.26
CA GLY A 46 -8.01 -10.72 14.65
C GLY A 46 -8.00 -10.76 13.11
N HIS A 47 -7.44 -9.75 12.45
CA HIS A 47 -7.34 -9.67 10.99
C HIS A 47 -5.93 -10.02 10.52
N LYS A 48 -5.82 -10.75 9.40
CA LYS A 48 -4.51 -11.01 8.78
C LYS A 48 -3.94 -9.70 8.21
N ALA A 49 -2.66 -9.49 8.44
CA ALA A 49 -1.87 -8.40 7.91
C ALA A 49 -0.52 -8.96 7.44
N LEU A 50 0.10 -8.29 6.47
CA LEU A 50 1.45 -8.61 6.06
C LEU A 50 2.44 -7.94 7.02
N SER A 51 3.47 -8.69 7.42
CA SER A 51 4.52 -8.18 8.29
C SER A 51 5.26 -7.00 7.65
N GLY A 52 5.45 -5.94 8.43
CA GLY A 52 6.21 -4.77 8.01
C GLY A 52 7.65 -5.10 7.63
N THR A 53 8.27 -6.14 8.22
CA THR A 53 9.64 -6.56 7.87
C THR A 53 9.72 -7.16 6.46
N VAL A 54 8.68 -7.90 6.04
CA VAL A 54 8.60 -8.46 4.68
C VAL A 54 8.39 -7.35 3.65
N VAL A 55 7.51 -6.39 3.96
CA VAL A 55 7.29 -5.21 3.10
C VAL A 55 8.59 -4.41 2.97
N ALA A 56 9.25 -4.11 4.10
CA ALA A 56 10.50 -3.35 4.13
C ALA A 56 11.63 -4.04 3.35
N GLY A 57 11.86 -5.33 3.60
CA GLY A 57 12.90 -6.09 2.91
C GLY A 57 12.67 -6.17 1.41
N ARG A 58 11.40 -6.32 0.99
CA ARG A 58 11.05 -6.33 -0.44
C ARG A 58 11.25 -4.95 -1.08
N ILE A 59 10.88 -3.88 -0.39
CA ILE A 59 11.17 -2.50 -0.83
C ILE A 59 12.67 -2.31 -0.97
N GLN A 60 13.47 -2.62 0.04
CA GLN A 60 14.94 -2.51 -0.01
C GLN A 60 15.55 -3.28 -1.18
N SER A 61 15.09 -4.50 -1.41
CA SER A 61 15.53 -5.34 -2.53
C SER A 61 15.19 -4.73 -3.89
N LYS A 62 14.05 -4.06 -4.02
CA LYS A 62 13.54 -3.49 -5.28
C LYS A 62 13.83 -1.99 -5.45
N TYR A 63 14.38 -1.30 -4.45
CA TYR A 63 14.73 0.12 -4.51
C TYR A 63 16.15 0.39 -5.08
N HIS A 64 16.83 -0.64 -5.63
CA HIS A 64 18.13 -0.50 -6.28
C HIS A 64 18.04 0.04 -7.73
N PRO A 65 19.12 0.63 -8.25
CA PRO A 65 19.38 2.07 -8.30
C PRO A 65 18.49 2.82 -9.31
N LEU A 66 17.68 3.75 -8.83
CA LEU A 66 17.12 4.79 -9.70
C LEU A 66 18.16 5.90 -9.89
N PRO A 67 18.49 6.28 -11.14
CA PRO A 67 19.57 7.22 -11.45
C PRO A 67 19.41 8.62 -10.84
N TRP A 68 18.19 9.03 -10.46
CA TRP A 68 17.92 10.32 -9.81
C TRP A 68 17.91 10.27 -8.28
N VAL A 69 17.78 9.10 -7.65
CA VAL A 69 17.81 8.93 -6.17
C VAL A 69 19.19 8.54 -5.67
N GLY A 70 20.10 8.16 -6.59
CA GLY A 70 21.55 8.08 -6.37
C GLY A 70 22.04 7.00 -5.41
N THR A 71 21.19 6.41 -4.57
CA THR A 71 21.63 5.45 -3.57
C THR A 71 20.46 4.62 -3.05
N ALA A 72 20.72 3.33 -2.80
CA ALA A 72 19.75 2.37 -2.27
C ALA A 72 18.99 2.92 -1.05
N ALA A 73 17.70 2.59 -0.94
CA ALA A 73 16.95 2.83 0.29
C ALA A 73 17.54 1.98 1.42
N LYS A 74 18.18 2.63 2.39
CA LYS A 74 18.72 2.01 3.60
C LYS A 74 17.70 2.13 4.72
N THR A 75 17.73 1.15 5.62
CA THR A 75 16.98 1.20 6.88
C THR A 75 15.50 1.50 6.66
N VAL A 76 14.85 0.72 5.77
CA VAL A 76 13.42 0.90 5.50
C VAL A 76 12.65 0.30 6.67
N HIS A 77 11.79 1.11 7.27
CA HIS A 77 10.85 0.70 8.30
C HIS A 77 9.43 0.84 7.76
N CYS A 78 8.70 -0.27 7.78
CA CYS A 78 7.29 -0.29 7.41
C CYS A 78 6.46 -0.70 8.62
N PRO A 79 5.32 -0.03 8.88
CA PRO A 79 4.32 -0.58 9.77
C PRO A 79 3.72 -1.86 9.16
N VAL A 80 2.92 -2.56 9.94
CA VAL A 80 2.11 -3.69 9.44
C VAL A 80 1.22 -3.20 8.29
N LEU A 81 1.10 -4.03 7.25
CA LEU A 81 0.25 -3.73 6.10
C LEU A 81 -1.03 -4.57 6.23
N PRO A 82 -2.18 -3.98 6.60
CA PRO A 82 -3.44 -4.72 6.68
C PRO A 82 -3.73 -5.41 5.34
N ALA A 83 -4.16 -6.68 5.36
CA ALA A 83 -4.59 -7.37 4.15
C ALA A 83 -6.02 -6.93 3.76
N ALA A 84 -6.19 -5.64 3.50
CA ALA A 84 -7.43 -5.02 3.08
C ALA A 84 -7.19 -4.19 1.82
N ALA A 85 -7.90 -4.52 0.73
CA ALA A 85 -7.74 -3.83 -0.54
C ALA A 85 -8.04 -2.32 -0.40
N GLY A 86 -7.24 -1.48 -1.07
CA GLY A 86 -7.33 -0.02 -0.96
C GLY A 86 -6.60 0.58 0.25
N THR A 87 -6.09 -0.25 1.17
CA THR A 87 -5.31 0.25 2.31
C THR A 87 -3.98 0.83 1.84
N THR A 88 -3.63 1.99 2.38
CA THR A 88 -2.35 2.64 2.16
C THR A 88 -1.62 2.82 3.48
N ILE A 89 -0.36 2.42 3.53
CA ILE A 89 0.56 2.74 4.62
C ILE A 89 1.74 3.53 4.07
N THR A 90 2.45 4.22 4.94
CA THR A 90 3.69 4.90 4.57
C THR A 90 4.85 4.19 5.26
N CYS A 91 5.75 3.62 4.46
CA CYS A 91 7.05 3.19 4.94
C CYS A 91 7.99 4.39 4.98
N THR A 92 8.93 4.36 5.91
CA THR A 92 10.00 5.35 6.02
C THR A 92 11.33 4.69 5.71
N GLY A 93 12.30 5.46 5.23
CA GLY A 93 13.66 4.98 5.04
C GLY A 93 14.62 6.14 4.88
N SER A 94 15.85 5.84 4.49
CA SER A 94 16.82 6.87 4.13
C SER A 94 17.46 6.56 2.78
N SER A 95 17.69 7.58 1.96
CA SER A 95 18.59 7.43 0.82
C SER A 95 20.01 7.21 1.32
N GLY A 96 20.90 6.68 0.50
CA GLY A 96 22.32 6.54 0.89
C GLY A 96 23.07 7.87 1.01
N HIS A 97 22.43 9.00 0.72
CA HIS A 97 22.91 10.34 1.11
C HIS A 97 22.32 10.83 2.45
N GLY A 98 21.62 9.97 3.19
CA GLY A 98 21.04 10.28 4.50
C GLY A 98 19.74 11.09 4.46
N LYS A 99 19.12 11.30 3.29
CA LYS A 99 17.83 11.99 3.21
C LYS A 99 16.70 11.05 3.60
N ALA A 100 15.77 11.52 4.42
CA ALA A 100 14.56 10.76 4.75
C ALA A 100 13.73 10.50 3.49
N LEU A 101 13.28 9.25 3.33
CA LEU A 101 12.39 8.80 2.26
C LEU A 101 11.04 8.42 2.87
N SER A 102 9.97 8.87 2.24
CA SER A 102 8.60 8.42 2.52
C SER A 102 8.12 7.61 1.33
N ILE A 103 7.80 6.35 1.56
CA ILE A 103 7.50 5.35 0.54
C ILE A 103 6.07 4.86 0.77
N PRO A 104 5.08 5.39 0.05
CA PRO A 104 3.70 4.93 0.16
C PRO A 104 3.56 3.52 -0.41
N VAL A 105 2.87 2.67 0.33
CA VAL A 105 2.57 1.28 0.00
C VAL A 105 1.07 1.07 0.00
N ASN A 106 0.55 0.53 -1.09
CA ASN A 106 -0.87 0.36 -1.34
C ASN A 106 -1.20 -1.11 -1.54
N VAL A 107 -2.27 -1.60 -0.91
CA VAL A 107 -2.83 -2.92 -1.21
C VAL A 107 -3.74 -2.81 -2.42
N VAL A 108 -3.40 -3.53 -3.48
CA VAL A 108 -4.14 -3.54 -4.74
C VAL A 108 -5.20 -4.62 -4.75
N LYS A 109 -4.87 -5.80 -4.22
CA LYS A 109 -5.77 -6.96 -4.22
C LYS A 109 -5.49 -7.81 -2.99
N VAL A 110 -6.55 -8.39 -2.45
CA VAL A 110 -6.48 -9.39 -1.38
C VAL A 110 -7.21 -10.63 -1.85
N ASP A 111 -6.57 -11.77 -1.70
CA ASP A 111 -7.15 -13.10 -1.88
C ASP A 111 -7.16 -13.82 -0.52
N ALA A 112 -7.79 -15.00 -0.44
CA ALA A 112 -7.95 -15.73 0.83
C ALA A 112 -6.60 -16.06 1.53
N THR A 113 -5.54 -16.24 0.74
CA THR A 113 -4.22 -16.66 1.22
C THR A 113 -3.09 -15.78 0.72
N SER A 114 -3.38 -14.69 0.00
CA SER A 114 -2.33 -13.82 -0.53
C SER A 114 -2.79 -12.38 -0.63
N VAL A 115 -1.82 -11.48 -0.63
CA VAL A 115 -2.04 -10.04 -0.78
C VAL A 115 -1.13 -9.52 -1.88
N THR A 116 -1.72 -8.78 -2.81
CA THR A 116 -0.99 -8.04 -3.83
C THR A 116 -0.95 -6.59 -3.44
N TRP A 117 0.25 -6.06 -3.36
CA TRP A 117 0.53 -4.70 -2.91
C TRP A 117 1.59 -4.07 -3.80
N LYS A 118 1.66 -2.74 -3.79
CA LYS A 118 2.62 -1.97 -4.58
C LYS A 118 3.17 -0.82 -3.76
N PHE A 119 4.40 -0.42 -4.03
CA PHE A 119 5.01 0.76 -3.44
C PHE A 119 5.38 1.81 -4.50
N GLN A 120 5.38 3.08 -4.10
CA GLN A 120 5.78 4.19 -4.96
C GLN A 120 7.27 4.54 -4.76
N ARG A 121 7.84 5.31 -5.70
CA ARG A 121 9.25 5.72 -5.72
C ARG A 121 9.36 7.22 -5.83
#